data_AF-X1AF21-F1
#
_entry.id   AF-X1AF21-F1
#
_cell.length_a   1.000
_cell.length_b   1.000
_cell.length_c   1.000
_cell.angle_alpha   90.00
_cell.angle_beta   90.00
_cell.angle_gamma   90.00
#
_symmetry.space_group_name_H-M   'P 1'
#
loop_
_entity.id
_entity.type
_entity.pdbx_description
1 polymer ?
#
loop_
_entity_poly.entity_id
_entity_poly.type
_entity_poly.pdbx_seq_one_letter_code
_entity_poly.pdbx_strand_id
1 'polypeptide(L)'
;MNRKIIISKSKYLAGLQCLKYLWYQVNASEEIPEPDFTAQFIFNQGMLVGEYAKKLYPGGIDLGKIGDLKEQLVKTSELLSEGKPLFEASCSSGCVYSRADILVPADTDRWDIIEVKSSTRLKEDYIYDVSFQKYCLDKAGVKIRKCYLANINNQYIRKGDINPGQLFKKTDIT
;
A
#
# COMPACT_ATOMS: atom_id res chain seq x y z
N MET A 1 -9.25 12.95 28.65
CA MET A 1 -9.55 11.84 27.70
C MET A 1 -8.25 11.48 26.98
N ASN A 2 -7.73 10.26 27.11
CA ASN A 2 -6.55 9.85 26.36
C ASN A 2 -6.91 9.74 24.87
N ARG A 3 -6.27 10.57 24.04
CA ARG A 3 -6.42 10.53 22.58
C ARG A 3 -5.90 9.17 22.08
N LYS A 4 -6.77 8.35 21.47
CA LYS A 4 -6.36 7.09 20.85
C LYS A 4 -5.57 7.41 19.58
N ILE A 5 -4.27 7.11 19.58
CA ILE A 5 -3.38 7.33 18.43
C ILE A 5 -3.48 6.11 17.49
N ILE A 6 -3.74 6.38 16.21
CA ILE A 6 -3.66 5.37 15.15
C ILE A 6 -2.30 5.48 14.48
N ILE A 7 -1.57 4.37 14.44
CA ILE A 7 -0.32 4.20 13.70
C ILE A 7 -0.65 3.66 12.32
N SER A 8 -0.48 4.51 11.30
CA SER A 8 -0.56 4.11 9.90
C SER A 8 0.80 3.62 9.39
N LYS A 9 0.83 3.00 8.20
CA LYS A 9 2.08 2.67 7.48
C LYS A 9 3.05 3.86 7.47
N SER A 10 2.59 5.03 7.03
CA SER A 10 3.43 6.24 6.94
C SER A 10 3.98 6.68 8.30
N LYS A 11 3.20 6.59 9.38
CA LYS A 11 3.67 6.93 10.73
C LYS A 11 4.69 5.92 11.26
N TYR A 12 4.48 4.63 11.01
CA TYR A 12 5.43 3.59 11.39
C TYR A 12 6.79 3.84 10.73
N LEU A 13 6.81 4.09 9.42
CA LEU A 13 8.03 4.38 8.67
C LEU A 13 8.70 5.68 9.13
N ALA A 14 7.91 6.73 9.37
CA ALA A 14 8.42 7.97 9.96
C ALA A 14 9.10 7.72 11.30
N GLY A 15 8.54 6.83 12.14
CA GLY A 15 9.12 6.45 13.43
C GLY A 15 10.43 5.67 13.31
N LEU A 16 10.53 4.76 12.32
CA LEU A 16 11.78 4.05 12.02
C LEU A 16 12.88 5.01 11.57
N GLN A 17 12.53 6.00 10.74
CA GLN A 17 13.48 6.98 10.23
C GLN A 17 13.87 8.01 11.30
N CYS A 18 12.89 8.55 12.02
CA CYS A 18 13.08 9.64 12.98
C CYS A 18 11.91 9.74 13.97
N LEU A 19 12.14 9.35 15.22
CA LEU A 19 11.11 9.44 16.29
C LEU A 19 10.59 10.87 16.49
N LYS A 20 11.43 11.89 16.30
CA LYS A 20 10.97 13.30 16.34
C LYS A 20 9.96 13.56 15.22
N TYR A 21 10.20 13.08 14.01
CA TYR A 21 9.26 13.28 12.90
C TYR A 21 7.92 12.57 13.14
N LEU A 22 7.92 11.35 13.69
CA LEU A 22 6.70 10.69 14.15
C LEU A 22 5.95 11.52 15.20
N TRP A 23 6.66 12.10 16.17
CA TRP A 23 6.05 12.96 17.18
C TRP A 23 5.32 14.14 16.55
N TYR A 24 5.94 14.81 15.57
CA TYR A 24 5.31 15.90 14.82
C TYR A 24 4.07 15.41 14.06
N GLN A 25 4.13 14.28 13.36
CA GLN A 25 2.97 13.72 12.65
C GLN A 25 1.77 13.39 13.55
N VAL A 26 1.98 13.20 14.85
CA VAL A 26 0.93 12.86 15.82
C VAL A 26 0.43 14.09 16.58
N ASN A 27 1.34 15.00 16.94
CA ASN A 27 1.07 16.05 17.91
C ASN A 27 1.11 17.47 17.35
N ALA A 28 1.79 17.70 16.22
CA ALA A 28 2.02 19.01 15.63
C ALA A 28 2.14 18.90 14.10
N SER A 29 1.14 18.27 13.45
CA SER A 29 1.18 18.00 12.01
C SER A 29 1.17 19.27 11.16
N GLU A 30 0.57 20.33 11.69
CA GLU A 30 0.51 21.68 11.14
C GLU A 30 1.89 22.39 11.09
N GLU A 31 2.86 21.91 11.88
CA GLU A 31 4.24 22.41 11.82
C GLU A 31 5.08 21.69 10.74
N ILE A 32 4.55 20.64 10.12
CA ILE A 32 5.23 19.96 9.01
C ILE A 32 5.03 20.80 7.74
N PRO A 33 6.12 21.23 7.07
CA PRO A 33 5.99 21.99 5.83
C PRO A 33 5.22 21.21 4.78
N GLU A 34 4.38 21.92 4.02
CA GLU A 34 3.71 21.35 2.86
C GLU A 34 4.74 20.82 1.84
N PRO A 35 4.42 19.75 1.11
CA PRO A 35 5.28 19.23 0.07
C PRO A 35 5.64 20.32 -0.96
N ASP A 36 6.94 20.44 -1.26
CA ASP A 36 7.37 21.29 -2.37
C ASP A 36 6.95 20.70 -3.72
N PHE A 37 7.20 21.45 -4.80
CA PHE A 37 6.87 21.02 -6.15
C PHE A 37 7.49 19.67 -6.53
N THR A 38 8.73 19.41 -6.08
CA THR A 38 9.44 18.16 -6.37
C THR A 38 8.79 16.99 -5.68
N ALA A 39 8.47 17.13 -4.39
CA ALA A 39 7.76 16.13 -3.61
C ALA A 39 6.36 15.86 -4.20
N GLN A 40 5.62 16.90 -4.56
CA GLN A 40 4.31 16.75 -5.20
C GLN A 40 4.39 16.02 -6.55
N PHE A 41 5.41 16.32 -7.36
CA PHE A 41 5.64 15.62 -8.62
C PHE A 41 5.93 14.12 -8.40
N ILE A 42 6.73 13.78 -7.39
CA ILE A 42 7.02 12.38 -7.02
C ILE A 42 5.74 11.67 -6.57
N PHE A 43 4.89 12.31 -5.77
CA PHE A 43 3.61 11.73 -5.35
C PHE A 43 2.68 11.48 -6.54
N ASN A 44 2.56 12.45 -7.46
CA ASN A 44 1.73 12.31 -8.66
C ASN A 44 2.22 11.18 -9.58
N GLN A 45 3.53 11.04 -9.74
CA GLN A 45 4.14 9.91 -10.45
C GLN A 45 3.81 8.58 -9.76
N GLY A 46 3.91 8.53 -8.42
CA GLY A 46 3.53 7.36 -7.64
C GLY A 46 2.08 6.92 -7.85
N MET A 47 1.14 7.87 -7.79
CA MET A 47 -0.28 7.60 -8.04
C MET A 47 -0.51 7.07 -9.46
N LEU A 48 0.12 7.68 -10.48
CA LEU A 48 0.00 7.22 -11.86
C LEU A 48 0.53 5.79 -12.03
N VAL A 49 1.67 5.47 -11.40
CA VAL A 49 2.22 4.11 -11.40
C VAL A 49 1.26 3.14 -10.70
N GLY A 50 0.65 3.52 -9.58
CA GLY A 50 -0.40 2.75 -8.91
C GLY A 50 -1.56 2.41 -9.85
N GLU A 51 -2.06 3.40 -10.61
CA GLU A 51 -3.13 3.18 -11.60
C GLU A 51 -2.73 2.20 -12.71
N TYR A 52 -1.48 2.20 -13.16
CA TYR A 52 -0.99 1.18 -14.10
C TYR A 52 -0.85 -0.19 -13.44
N ALA A 53 -0.46 -0.27 -12.17
CA ALA A 53 -0.32 -1.53 -11.47
C ALA A 53 -1.68 -2.23 -11.27
N LYS A 54 -2.76 -1.47 -11.03
CA LYS A 54 -4.13 -2.03 -10.98
C LYS A 54 -4.50 -2.80 -12.25
N LYS A 55 -4.01 -2.37 -13.42
CA LYS A 55 -4.25 -3.05 -14.71
C LYS A 55 -3.59 -4.43 -14.82
N LEU A 56 -2.68 -4.81 -13.91
CA LEU A 56 -2.16 -6.17 -13.82
C LEU A 56 -3.23 -7.18 -13.38
N TYR A 57 -4.28 -6.71 -12.71
CA TYR A 57 -5.32 -7.54 -12.10
C TYR A 57 -6.70 -7.11 -12.59
N PRO A 58 -7.05 -7.39 -13.87
CA PRO A 58 -8.35 -7.03 -14.40
C PRO A 58 -9.49 -7.64 -13.59
N GLY A 59 -10.58 -6.89 -13.42
CA GLY A 59 -11.72 -7.29 -12.58
C GLY A 59 -11.51 -7.03 -11.08
N GLY A 60 -10.39 -6.42 -10.68
CA GLY A 60 -10.18 -5.98 -9.31
C GLY A 60 -11.11 -4.83 -8.89
N ILE A 61 -11.46 -4.79 -7.61
CA ILE A 61 -12.36 -3.79 -7.03
C ILE A 61 -11.53 -2.69 -6.37
N ASP A 62 -11.76 -1.43 -6.78
CA ASP A 62 -11.03 -0.28 -6.26
C ASP A 62 -11.74 0.35 -5.06
N LEU A 63 -11.11 0.25 -3.89
CA LEU A 63 -11.59 0.84 -2.64
C LEU A 63 -10.98 2.22 -2.37
N GLY A 64 -10.04 2.68 -3.20
CA GLY A 64 -9.25 3.90 -2.99
C GLY A 64 -10.06 5.19 -3.09
N LYS A 65 -11.26 5.14 -3.68
CA LYS A 65 -12.19 6.27 -3.78
C LYS A 65 -13.05 6.47 -2.53
N ILE A 66 -13.07 5.51 -1.61
CA ILE A 66 -13.80 5.62 -0.35
C ILE A 66 -13.01 6.52 0.59
N GLY A 67 -13.54 7.71 0.87
CA GLY A 67 -12.87 8.71 1.70
C GLY A 67 -12.96 8.43 3.21
N ASP A 68 -14.04 7.80 3.67
CA ASP A 68 -14.20 7.45 5.08
C ASP A 68 -13.46 6.16 5.42
N LEU A 69 -12.59 6.22 6.43
CA LEU A 69 -11.77 5.08 6.86
C LEU A 69 -12.62 3.92 7.39
N LYS A 70 -13.73 4.19 8.09
CA LYS A 70 -14.56 3.12 8.65
C LYS A 70 -15.34 2.42 7.55
N GLU A 71 -15.89 3.19 6.61
CA GLU A 71 -16.54 2.66 5.41
C GLU A 71 -15.57 1.78 4.61
N GLN A 72 -14.34 2.24 4.39
CA GLN A 72 -13.34 1.47 3.64
C GLN A 72 -12.99 0.14 4.34
N LEU A 73 -12.89 0.14 5.67
CA LEU A 73 -12.64 -1.07 6.47
C LEU A 73 -13.80 -2.07 6.36
N VAL A 74 -15.04 -1.60 6.53
CA VAL A 74 -16.24 -2.44 6.39
C VAL A 74 -16.30 -3.02 4.99
N LYS A 75 -16.12 -2.17 3.97
CA LYS A 75 -16.20 -2.62 2.57
C LYS A 75 -15.09 -3.60 2.21
N THR A 76 -13.87 -3.39 2.70
CA THR A 76 -12.79 -4.36 2.53
C THR A 76 -13.19 -5.70 3.11
N SER A 77 -13.71 -5.73 4.34
CA SER A 77 -14.12 -6.98 5.01
C SER A 77 -15.21 -7.75 4.27
N GLU A 78 -16.21 -7.06 3.71
CA GLU A 78 -17.27 -7.69 2.92
C GLU A 78 -16.71 -8.37 1.65
N LEU A 79 -15.82 -7.67 0.95
CA LEU A 79 -15.31 -8.08 -0.36
C LEU A 79 -14.26 -9.20 -0.30
N LEU A 80 -13.65 -9.45 0.87
CA LEU A 80 -12.73 -10.58 1.04
C LEU A 80 -13.41 -11.93 0.70
N SER A 81 -14.72 -12.06 0.93
CA SER A 81 -15.45 -13.28 0.59
C SER A 81 -15.64 -13.49 -0.93
N GLU A 82 -15.52 -12.44 -1.74
CA GLU A 82 -15.69 -12.53 -3.20
C GLU A 82 -14.50 -13.16 -3.92
N GLY A 83 -13.33 -13.23 -3.28
CA GLY A 83 -12.13 -13.81 -3.88
C GLY A 83 -11.69 -13.11 -5.17
N LYS A 84 -11.90 -11.80 -5.27
CA LYS A 84 -11.41 -10.94 -6.37
C LYS A 84 -10.24 -10.07 -5.88
N PRO A 85 -9.33 -9.65 -6.77
CA PRO A 85 -8.31 -8.66 -6.41
C PRO A 85 -8.96 -7.39 -5.83
N LEU A 86 -8.39 -6.86 -4.76
CA LEU A 86 -8.84 -5.62 -4.12
C LEU A 86 -7.71 -4.58 -4.20
N PHE A 87 -8.01 -3.39 -4.69
CA PHE A 87 -7.07 -2.28 -4.72
C PHE A 87 -7.33 -1.35 -3.55
N GLU A 88 -6.25 -0.86 -2.93
CA GLU A 88 -6.32 0.03 -1.78
C GLU A 88 -7.18 -0.57 -0.63
N ALA A 89 -7.12 -1.91 -0.47
CA ALA A 89 -7.82 -2.64 0.58
C ALA A 89 -7.27 -2.25 1.95
N SER A 90 -8.14 -1.92 2.90
CA SER A 90 -7.73 -1.44 4.21
C SER A 90 -8.04 -2.42 5.33
N CYS A 91 -7.21 -2.39 6.36
CA CYS A 91 -7.38 -3.20 7.56
C CYS A 91 -6.99 -2.40 8.80
N SER A 92 -7.53 -2.79 9.95
CA SER A 92 -7.15 -2.21 11.23
C SER A 92 -7.23 -3.26 12.32
N SER A 93 -6.33 -3.16 13.30
CA SER A 93 -6.38 -3.98 14.51
C SER A 93 -5.76 -3.22 15.67
N GLY A 94 -6.48 -3.07 16.78
CA GLY A 94 -6.04 -2.29 17.94
C GLY A 94 -5.79 -0.80 17.62
N CYS A 95 -4.51 -0.42 17.53
CA CYS A 95 -4.06 0.93 17.19
C CYS A 95 -3.33 1.01 15.83
N VAL A 96 -3.22 -0.09 15.09
CA VAL A 96 -2.61 -0.08 13.75
C VAL A 96 -3.68 -0.05 12.67
N TYR A 97 -3.37 0.68 11.60
CA TYR A 97 -4.17 0.78 10.38
C TYR A 97 -3.25 0.69 9.19
N SER A 98 -3.61 -0.09 8.18
CA SER A 98 -2.85 -0.15 6.94
C SER A 98 -3.76 -0.30 5.74
N ARG A 99 -3.22 0.13 4.60
CA ARG A 99 -3.83 -0.04 3.28
C ARG A 99 -2.81 -0.70 2.38
N ALA A 100 -3.20 -1.80 1.75
CA ALA A 100 -2.39 -2.50 0.76
C ALA A 100 -2.70 -1.91 -0.63
N ASP A 101 -1.68 -1.65 -1.43
CA ASP A 101 -1.88 -1.12 -2.79
C ASP A 101 -2.73 -2.11 -3.61
N ILE A 102 -2.36 -3.40 -3.57
CA ILE A 102 -3.14 -4.48 -4.17
C ILE A 102 -3.09 -5.73 -3.28
N LEU A 103 -4.26 -6.29 -3.02
CA LEU A 103 -4.44 -7.59 -2.36
C LEU A 103 -5.01 -8.59 -3.39
N VAL A 104 -4.30 -9.69 -3.62
CA VAL A 104 -4.66 -10.66 -4.67
C VAL A 104 -5.03 -12.00 -4.04
N PRO A 105 -6.17 -12.61 -4.40
CA PRO A 105 -6.53 -13.94 -3.92
C PRO A 105 -5.48 -14.96 -4.38
N ALA A 106 -4.95 -15.75 -3.45
CA ALA A 106 -3.81 -16.62 -3.68
C ALA A 106 -4.24 -18.08 -3.91
N ASP A 107 -5.09 -18.58 -3.01
CA ASP A 107 -5.73 -19.88 -2.99
C ASP A 107 -6.85 -19.82 -1.92
N THR A 108 -7.37 -20.96 -1.44
CA THR A 108 -8.50 -20.97 -0.50
C THR A 108 -8.20 -20.17 0.77
N ASP A 109 -8.92 -19.06 0.93
CA ASP A 109 -8.89 -18.18 2.11
C ASP A 109 -7.50 -17.58 2.41
N ARG A 110 -6.65 -17.41 1.40
CA ARG A 110 -5.37 -16.69 1.53
C ARG A 110 -5.17 -15.65 0.44
N TRP A 111 -4.34 -14.67 0.77
CA TRP A 111 -4.08 -13.51 -0.07
C TRP A 111 -2.59 -13.26 -0.22
N ASP A 112 -2.19 -12.69 -1.35
CA ASP A 112 -0.86 -12.15 -1.58
C ASP A 112 -0.93 -10.62 -1.55
N ILE A 113 0.04 -9.98 -0.91
CA ILE A 113 0.21 -8.51 -0.92
C ILE A 113 1.10 -8.14 -2.09
N ILE A 114 0.69 -7.16 -2.89
CA ILE A 114 1.53 -6.52 -3.90
C ILE A 114 1.67 -5.04 -3.53
N GLU A 115 2.86 -4.65 -3.10
CA GLU A 115 3.21 -3.25 -2.86
C GLU A 115 3.89 -2.68 -4.11
N VAL A 116 3.39 -1.56 -4.59
CA VAL A 116 3.78 -0.95 -5.86
C VAL A 116 4.79 0.16 -5.61
N LYS A 117 5.90 0.14 -6.36
CA LYS A 117 6.95 1.17 -6.28
C LYS A 117 7.23 1.78 -7.65
N SER A 118 7.27 3.11 -7.71
CA SER A 118 7.66 3.86 -8.92
C SER A 118 9.17 3.80 -9.19
N SER A 119 9.97 3.25 -8.28
CA SER A 119 11.41 3.08 -8.45
C SER A 119 11.75 1.90 -9.38
N THR A 120 12.97 1.93 -9.91
CA THR A 120 13.53 0.85 -10.73
C THR A 120 14.42 -0.12 -9.95
N ARG A 121 14.66 0.18 -8.67
CA ARG A 121 15.52 -0.59 -7.77
C ARG A 121 14.80 -0.85 -6.46
N LEU A 122 15.03 -2.03 -5.91
CA LEU A 122 14.56 -2.38 -4.58
C LEU A 122 15.37 -1.62 -3.53
N LYS A 123 14.69 -1.21 -2.46
CA LYS A 123 15.28 -0.63 -1.26
C LYS A 123 14.88 -1.51 -0.08
N GLU A 124 15.79 -1.70 0.87
CA GLU A 124 15.50 -2.47 2.09
C GLU A 124 14.31 -1.88 2.84
N ASP A 125 14.15 -0.56 2.84
CA ASP A 125 13.04 0.12 3.51
C ASP A 125 11.66 -0.34 3.02
N TYR A 126 11.54 -0.82 1.78
CA TYR A 126 10.28 -1.34 1.24
C TYR A 126 9.85 -2.63 1.93
N ILE A 127 10.78 -3.38 2.54
CA ILE A 127 10.46 -4.56 3.32
C ILE A 127 9.68 -4.15 4.58
N TYR A 128 10.02 -3.01 5.20
CA TYR A 128 9.29 -2.50 6.37
C TYR A 128 7.87 -2.07 6.01
N ASP A 129 7.66 -1.49 4.82
CA ASP A 129 6.32 -1.14 4.30
C ASP A 129 5.40 -2.36 4.30
N VAL A 130 5.87 -3.43 3.65
CA VAL A 130 5.10 -4.65 3.44
C VAL A 130 4.98 -5.46 4.73
N SER A 131 6.02 -5.45 5.57
CA SER A 131 5.99 -6.08 6.89
C SER A 131 4.91 -5.48 7.78
N PHE A 132 4.77 -4.15 7.78
CA PHE A 132 3.72 -3.47 8.54
C PHE A 132 2.32 -3.79 7.99
N GLN A 133 2.14 -3.78 6.66
CA GLN A 133 0.89 -4.18 6.02
C GLN A 133 0.51 -5.62 6.37
N LYS A 134 1.44 -6.57 6.20
CA LYS A 134 1.25 -7.98 6.54
C LYS A 134 0.86 -8.14 8.01
N TYR A 135 1.58 -7.48 8.92
CA TYR A 135 1.26 -7.51 10.34
C TYR A 135 -0.18 -7.02 10.60
N CYS A 136 -0.58 -5.90 10.02
CA CYS A 136 -1.92 -5.34 10.21
C CYS A 136 -3.01 -6.26 9.64
N LEU A 137 -2.79 -6.83 8.45
CA LEU A 137 -3.70 -7.78 7.79
C LEU A 137 -3.85 -9.08 8.58
N ASP A 138 -2.73 -9.69 8.98
CA ASP A 138 -2.71 -10.90 9.81
C ASP A 138 -3.47 -10.67 11.14
N LYS A 139 -3.25 -9.51 11.78
CA LYS A 139 -3.95 -9.13 13.03
C LYS A 139 -5.43 -8.78 12.83
N ALA A 140 -5.85 -8.50 11.60
CA ALA A 140 -7.25 -8.32 11.21
C ALA A 140 -7.91 -9.63 10.76
N GLY A 141 -7.18 -10.76 10.78
CA GLY A 141 -7.68 -12.08 10.41
C GLY A 141 -7.55 -12.43 8.92
N VAL A 142 -6.89 -11.59 8.12
CA VAL A 142 -6.62 -11.87 6.70
C VAL A 142 -5.34 -12.70 6.60
N LYS A 143 -5.43 -13.93 6.09
CA LYS A 143 -4.28 -14.82 5.98
C LYS A 143 -3.42 -14.45 4.77
N ILE A 144 -2.21 -13.95 5.03
CA ILE A 144 -1.26 -13.59 3.97
C ILE A 144 -0.33 -14.77 3.65
N ARG A 145 -0.27 -15.17 2.37
CA ARG A 145 0.60 -16.25 1.88
C ARG A 145 1.95 -15.71 1.43
N LYS A 146 1.98 -14.77 0.49
CA LYS A 146 3.20 -14.15 -0.02
C LYS A 146 3.11 -12.64 -0.08
N CYS A 147 4.28 -12.03 -0.03
CA CYS A 147 4.49 -10.60 -0.15
C CYS A 147 5.35 -10.31 -1.37
N TYR A 148 4.92 -9.36 -2.18
CA TYR A 148 5.59 -8.98 -3.41
C TYR A 148 5.83 -7.48 -3.49
N LEU A 149 6.99 -7.12 -4.04
CA LEU A 149 7.25 -5.78 -4.55
C LEU A 149 7.05 -5.78 -6.07
N ALA A 150 6.22 -4.86 -6.56
CA ALA A 150 6.07 -4.58 -7.98
C ALA A 150 6.70 -3.22 -8.29
N ASN A 151 7.89 -3.22 -8.88
CA ASN A 151 8.65 -2.01 -9.19
C ASN A 151 8.77 -1.81 -10.71
N ILE A 152 9.11 -0.60 -11.16
CA ILE A 152 9.26 -0.32 -12.59
C ILE A 152 10.41 -1.16 -13.17
N ASN A 153 10.12 -1.85 -14.26
CA ASN A 153 11.09 -2.59 -15.05
C ASN A 153 11.88 -1.62 -15.94
N ASN A 154 13.13 -1.34 -15.58
CA ASN A 154 14.00 -0.44 -16.36
C ASN A 154 14.45 -1.02 -17.71
N GLN A 155 14.15 -2.30 -18.01
CA GLN A 155 14.38 -2.93 -19.31
C GLN A 155 13.14 -2.87 -20.22
N TYR A 156 12.03 -2.31 -19.75
CA TYR A 156 10.82 -2.19 -20.55
C TYR A 156 11.00 -1.14 -21.65
N ILE A 157 10.82 -1.55 -22.90
CA ILE A 157 10.81 -0.67 -24.07
C ILE A 157 9.37 -0.56 -24.55
N ARG A 158 8.78 0.64 -24.44
CA ARG A 158 7.40 0.88 -24.89
C ARG A 158 7.30 0.81 -26.41
N LYS A 159 6.41 -0.06 -26.90
CA LYS A 159 5.97 -0.11 -28.30
C LYS A 159 4.45 0.01 -28.37
N GLY A 160 3.96 1.19 -28.76
CA GLY A 160 2.53 1.50 -28.71
C GLY A 160 2.06 1.84 -27.28
N ASP A 161 0.89 1.32 -26.91
CA ASP A 161 0.32 1.51 -25.58
C ASP A 161 1.17 0.88 -24.47
N ILE A 162 1.02 1.40 -23.25
CA ILE A 162 1.74 0.86 -22.10
C ILE A 162 1.18 -0.52 -21.75
N ASN A 163 2.03 -1.55 -21.82
CA ASN A 163 1.73 -2.89 -21.34
C ASN A 163 2.10 -3.01 -19.83
N PRO A 164 1.11 -3.10 -18.92
CA PRO A 164 1.38 -3.21 -17.49
C PRO A 164 2.22 -4.45 -17.12
N GLY A 165 1.96 -5.57 -17.79
CA GLY A 165 2.66 -6.84 -17.53
C GLY A 165 4.15 -6.80 -17.86
N GLN A 166 4.59 -5.89 -18.73
CA GLN A 166 6.01 -5.66 -19.02
C GLN A 166 6.59 -4.46 -18.26
N LEU A 167 5.74 -3.49 -17.92
CA LEU A 167 6.12 -2.29 -17.17
C LEU A 167 6.61 -2.62 -15.75
N PHE A 168 6.01 -3.62 -15.10
CA PHE A 168 6.36 -4.01 -13.74
C PHE A 168 7.24 -5.25 -13.70
N LYS A 169 8.26 -5.20 -12.85
CA LYS A 169 8.97 -6.39 -12.37
C LYS A 169 8.43 -6.74 -10.99
N LYS A 170 7.94 -7.96 -10.83
CA LYS A 170 7.44 -8.49 -9.54
C LYS A 170 8.52 -9.35 -8.87
N THR A 171 8.80 -9.08 -7.60
CA THR A 171 9.80 -9.80 -6.79
C THR A 171 9.15 -10.30 -5.51
N ASP A 172 9.30 -11.60 -5.21
CA ASP A 172 8.88 -12.20 -3.93
C ASP A 172 9.85 -11.77 -2.82
N ILE A 173 9.32 -11.35 -1.68
CA ILE A 173 10.09 -10.89 -0.52
C ILE A 173 9.72 -11.63 0.77
N THR A 174 9.08 -12.80 0.64
CA THR A 174 8.66 -13.67 1.75
C THR A 174 9.79 -14.59 2.20
#